data_AF-A0A0N4Z8L1-F1
#
_entry.id   AF-A0A0N4Z8L1-F1
#
_cell.length_a   1.000
_cell.length_b   1.000
_cell.length_c   1.000
_cell.angle_alpha   90.00
_cell.angle_beta   90.00
_cell.angle_gamma   90.00
#
_symmetry.space_group_name_H-M   'P 1'
#
loop_
_entity.id
_entity.type
_entity.pdbx_description
1 polymer ?
#
loop_
_entity_poly.entity_id
_entity_poly.type
_entity_poly.pdbx_seq_one_letter_code
_entity_poly.pdbx_strand_id
1 'polypeptide(L)'
;MGQREELTFNDLKLLILYYCFSICKNSRIECQNGTYPNWKTYADCICPKGYSGTFCDSVTPLEGTCSNVDLIATQHKTELTEDGVKNCNYRIRNHEGYKIYIQVDFVNTKSADICTQGSGFEIRYLQDKGTTGLCLCGHYKDLTIISENSHVYIEYHGKERGNGFKLHYSRAVPDFYRYASICYKKECFEKRNEYFEPKTEN
;
A
#
# COMPACT_ATOMS: atom_id res chain seq x y z
N MET A 1 -4.12 -5.72 -16.84
CA MET A 1 -5.34 -6.55 -16.99
C MET A 1 -5.04 -8.01 -16.62
N GLY A 2 -5.51 -8.46 -15.46
CA GLY A 2 -5.23 -9.82 -14.96
C GLY A 2 -6.13 -10.29 -13.80
N GLN A 3 -6.71 -9.36 -13.03
CA GLN A 3 -7.76 -9.64 -12.04
C GLN A 3 -9.12 -9.81 -12.76
N ARG A 4 -9.95 -10.75 -12.31
CA ARG A 4 -11.19 -11.17 -13.02
C ARG A 4 -12.50 -10.82 -12.31
N GLU A 5 -12.45 -10.24 -11.10
CA GLU A 5 -13.69 -9.85 -10.41
C GLU A 5 -14.17 -8.48 -10.91
N GLU A 6 -13.27 -7.50 -11.05
CA GLU A 6 -13.58 -6.13 -11.47
C GLU A 6 -12.40 -5.48 -12.20
N LEU A 7 -12.64 -4.38 -12.94
CA LEU A 7 -11.54 -3.60 -13.49
C LEU A 7 -10.73 -2.98 -12.36
N THR A 8 -9.41 -3.19 -12.36
CA THR A 8 -8.55 -2.53 -11.37
C THR A 8 -8.48 -1.02 -11.64
N PHE A 9 -8.10 -0.26 -10.62
CA PHE A 9 -7.90 1.19 -10.75
C PHE A 9 -6.94 1.53 -11.91
N ASN A 10 -5.88 0.74 -12.08
CA ASN A 10 -4.92 0.93 -13.18
C ASN A 10 -5.43 0.45 -14.54
N ASP A 11 -6.33 -0.54 -14.60
CA ASP A 11 -7.01 -0.89 -15.86
C ASP A 11 -7.93 0.24 -16.32
N LEU A 12 -8.68 0.87 -15.39
CA LEU A 12 -9.50 2.06 -15.67
C LEU A 12 -8.64 3.26 -16.07
N LYS A 13 -7.53 3.50 -15.36
CA LYS A 13 -6.54 4.54 -15.68
C LYS A 13 -6.06 4.39 -17.12
N LEU A 14 -5.64 3.18 -17.52
CA LEU A 14 -5.16 2.92 -18.88
C LEU A 14 -6.23 3.21 -19.93
N LEU A 15 -7.46 2.73 -19.69
CA LEU A 15 -8.58 2.96 -20.59
C LEU A 15 -8.92 4.45 -20.72
N ILE A 16 -8.96 5.18 -19.61
CA ILE A 16 -9.22 6.62 -19.60
C ILE A 16 -8.09 7.37 -20.31
N LEU A 17 -6.83 7.03 -20.07
CA LEU A 17 -5.71 7.66 -20.76
C LEU A 17 -5.74 7.42 -22.27
N TYR A 18 -6.20 6.24 -22.70
CA TYR A 18 -6.33 5.91 -24.12
C TYR A 18 -7.43 6.73 -24.81
N TYR A 19 -8.63 6.82 -24.21
CA TYR A 19 -9.79 7.49 -24.82
C TYR A 19 -9.89 8.99 -24.54
N CYS A 20 -9.39 9.46 -23.39
CA CYS A 20 -9.52 10.84 -22.91
C CYS A 20 -8.19 11.61 -22.93
N PHE A 21 -7.21 11.18 -23.72
CA PHE A 21 -5.88 11.81 -23.75
C PHE A 21 -5.92 13.34 -24.00
N SER A 22 -6.78 13.81 -24.91
CA SER A 22 -6.94 15.24 -25.22
C SER A 22 -7.62 16.03 -24.09
N ILE A 23 -8.51 15.37 -23.35
CA ILE A 23 -9.30 15.92 -22.23
C ILE A 23 -8.40 16.09 -21.01
N CYS A 24 -7.60 15.07 -20.70
CA CYS A 24 -6.65 15.11 -19.58
C CYS A 24 -5.52 16.14 -19.79
N LYS A 25 -5.11 16.40 -21.04
CA LYS A 25 -4.10 17.43 -21.36
C LYS A 25 -4.49 18.84 -20.93
N ASN A 26 -5.79 19.13 -20.84
CA ASN A 26 -6.29 20.46 -20.46
C ASN A 26 -6.43 20.64 -18.95
N SER A 27 -6.26 19.58 -18.15
CA SER A 27 -6.32 19.69 -16.70
C SER A 27 -5.03 20.29 -16.16
N ARG A 28 -5.16 21.25 -15.25
CA ARG A 28 -4.04 21.90 -14.54
C ARG A 28 -3.73 21.24 -13.19
N ILE A 29 -4.42 20.15 -12.85
CA ILE A 29 -4.26 19.47 -11.57
C ILE A 29 -3.11 18.45 -11.62
N GLU A 30 -2.25 18.47 -10.62
CA GLU A 30 -1.19 17.48 -10.44
C GLU A 30 -1.60 16.42 -9.42
N CYS A 31 -2.05 15.29 -9.94
CA CYS A 31 -2.49 14.15 -9.14
C CYS A 31 -1.31 13.39 -8.53
N GLN A 32 -1.40 13.09 -7.22
CA GLN A 32 -0.35 12.38 -6.49
C GLN A 32 -0.51 10.86 -6.57
N ASN A 33 0.47 10.11 -6.06
CA ASN A 33 0.33 8.67 -5.78
C ASN A 33 0.01 7.78 -7.00
N GLY A 34 0.39 8.20 -8.21
CA GLY A 34 0.12 7.45 -9.44
C GLY A 34 -1.33 7.54 -9.91
N THR A 35 -2.10 8.51 -9.42
CA THR A 35 -3.51 8.70 -9.79
C THR A 35 -3.66 9.54 -11.06
N TYR A 36 -4.89 9.82 -11.47
CA TYR A 36 -5.18 10.52 -12.72
C TYR A 36 -6.30 11.56 -12.54
N PRO A 37 -6.28 12.66 -13.34
CA PRO A 37 -7.30 13.69 -13.25
C PRO A 37 -8.70 13.13 -13.51
N ASN A 38 -9.67 13.67 -12.78
CA ASN A 38 -11.07 13.38 -13.01
C ASN A 38 -11.51 14.00 -14.34
N TRP A 39 -11.84 13.15 -15.30
CA TRP A 39 -12.21 13.55 -16.66
C TRP A 39 -13.56 14.27 -16.74
N LYS A 40 -14.39 14.20 -15.69
CA LYS A 40 -15.70 14.88 -15.64
C LYS A 40 -15.59 16.33 -15.18
N THR A 41 -14.74 16.57 -14.17
CA THR A 41 -14.69 17.81 -13.38
C THR A 41 -13.40 18.59 -13.61
N TYR A 42 -12.32 17.94 -14.04
CA TYR A 42 -11.00 18.51 -14.33
C TYR A 42 -10.28 19.21 -13.16
N ALA A 43 -10.89 19.22 -11.98
CA ALA A 43 -10.49 20.01 -10.81
C ALA A 43 -10.13 19.15 -9.58
N ASP A 44 -10.23 17.84 -9.70
CA ASP A 44 -9.90 16.83 -8.68
C ASP A 44 -9.34 15.58 -9.36
N CYS A 45 -8.75 14.70 -8.57
CA CYS A 45 -8.18 13.44 -9.00
C CYS A 45 -9.10 12.28 -8.64
N ILE A 46 -9.16 11.27 -9.50
CA ILE A 46 -9.84 10.01 -9.17
C ILE A 46 -8.90 9.22 -8.27
N CYS A 47 -9.31 8.97 -7.03
CA CYS A 47 -8.46 8.35 -6.01
C CYS A 47 -8.62 6.83 -5.93
N PRO A 48 -7.52 6.10 -5.69
CA PRO A 48 -7.59 4.68 -5.42
C PRO A 48 -8.26 4.44 -4.08
N LYS A 49 -8.79 3.23 -3.89
CA LYS A 49 -9.47 2.84 -2.66
C LYS A 49 -8.63 3.18 -1.43
N GLY A 50 -9.25 3.83 -0.44
CA GLY A 50 -8.59 4.25 0.80
C GLY A 50 -7.93 5.63 0.75
N TYR A 51 -7.69 6.19 -0.44
CA TYR A 51 -7.17 7.54 -0.62
C TYR A 51 -8.30 8.53 -0.92
N SER A 52 -8.08 9.78 -0.55
CA SER A 52 -9.05 10.86 -0.68
C SER A 52 -8.37 12.23 -0.79
N GLY A 53 -9.18 13.28 -0.93
CA GLY A 53 -8.73 14.65 -1.13
C GLY A 53 -8.60 15.00 -2.61
N THR A 54 -8.52 16.30 -2.91
CA THR A 54 -8.47 16.83 -4.28
C THR A 54 -7.32 16.23 -5.09
N PHE A 55 -6.19 15.95 -4.45
CA PHE A 55 -4.98 15.41 -5.08
C PHE A 55 -4.70 13.93 -4.76
N CYS A 56 -5.64 13.25 -4.08
CA CYS A 56 -5.46 11.89 -3.56
C CYS A 56 -4.26 11.74 -2.62
N ASP A 57 -3.98 12.79 -1.85
CA ASP A 57 -2.84 12.92 -0.95
C ASP A 57 -3.23 12.74 0.52
N SER A 58 -4.48 12.36 0.81
CA SER A 58 -5.00 12.04 2.13
C SER A 58 -5.63 10.64 2.17
N VAL A 59 -5.92 10.16 3.38
CA VAL A 59 -6.52 8.84 3.61
C VAL A 59 -7.73 9.03 4.51
N THR A 60 -8.85 8.43 4.13
CA THR A 60 -10.08 8.47 4.94
C THR A 60 -10.07 7.29 5.91
N PRO A 61 -10.20 7.50 7.23
CA PRO A 61 -10.33 6.42 8.20
C PRO A 61 -11.50 5.48 7.88
N LEU A 62 -11.29 4.17 8.04
CA LEU A 62 -12.38 3.20 8.06
C LEU A 62 -13.18 3.32 9.37
N GLU A 63 -14.44 2.91 9.38
CA GLU A 63 -15.39 3.06 10.51
C GLU A 63 -15.09 2.18 11.75
N GLY A 64 -13.85 1.71 11.92
CA GLY A 64 -13.43 0.87 13.05
C GLY A 64 -12.91 1.65 14.26
N THR A 65 -12.96 1.05 15.45
CA THR A 65 -12.26 1.51 16.66
C THR A 65 -10.77 1.16 16.57
N CYS A 66 -10.07 1.91 15.73
CA CYS A 66 -8.66 1.72 15.42
C CYS A 66 -7.81 2.81 16.07
N SER A 67 -6.51 2.56 16.15
CA SER A 67 -5.52 3.58 16.48
C SER A 67 -5.42 4.68 15.39
N ASN A 68 -4.58 5.70 15.63
CA ASN A 68 -4.41 6.83 14.72
C ASN A 68 -4.05 6.39 13.29
N VAL A 69 -4.81 6.86 12.31
CA VAL A 69 -4.62 6.51 10.89
C VAL A 69 -3.32 7.06 10.32
N ASP A 70 -2.94 8.29 10.69
CA ASP A 70 -1.73 8.95 10.20
C ASP A 70 -0.54 8.74 11.14
N LEU A 71 0.46 7.99 10.68
CA LEU A 71 1.62 7.57 11.45
C LEU A 71 2.91 8.14 10.83
N ILE A 72 3.95 8.33 11.65
CA ILE A 72 5.25 8.86 11.21
C ILE A 72 6.36 7.84 11.52
N ALA A 73 7.07 7.41 10.48
CA ALA A 73 8.24 6.56 10.59
C ALA A 73 9.45 7.38 11.05
N THR A 74 9.96 7.07 12.24
CA THR A 74 11.20 7.65 12.79
C THR A 74 12.34 6.64 12.73
N GLN A 75 13.52 6.98 13.23
CA GLN A 75 14.64 6.02 13.28
C GLN A 75 14.38 4.84 14.23
N HIS A 76 13.48 5.01 15.21
CA HIS A 76 13.11 3.96 16.15
C HIS A 76 12.03 3.06 15.56
N LYS A 77 12.11 1.76 15.86
CA LYS A 77 11.06 0.80 15.53
C LYS A 77 9.84 1.07 16.40
N THR A 78 8.70 1.29 15.75
CA THR A 78 7.40 1.49 16.40
C THR A 78 6.49 0.32 16.08
N GLU A 79 5.78 -0.20 17.08
CA GLU A 79 4.78 -1.27 16.90
C GLU A 79 3.47 -0.69 16.32
N LEU A 80 2.84 -1.44 15.43
CA LEU A 80 1.46 -1.27 15.00
C LEU A 80 0.76 -2.62 15.06
N THR A 81 -0.36 -2.68 15.77
CA THR A 81 -1.10 -3.92 16.01
C THR A 81 -2.58 -3.63 16.11
N GLU A 82 -3.40 -4.56 15.60
CA GLU A 82 -4.85 -4.57 15.80
C GLU A 82 -5.33 -6.02 15.89
N ASP A 83 -6.46 -6.23 16.56
CA ASP A 83 -7.05 -7.54 16.80
C ASP A 83 -8.58 -7.52 16.75
N GLY A 84 -9.19 -8.68 16.52
CA GLY A 84 -10.64 -8.88 16.52
C GLY A 84 -11.34 -8.38 15.27
N VAL A 85 -12.66 -8.20 15.41
CA VAL A 85 -13.59 -7.89 14.31
C VAL A 85 -13.68 -6.38 14.12
N LYS A 86 -12.83 -5.84 13.25
CA LYS A 86 -12.83 -4.42 12.86
C LYS A 86 -12.12 -4.21 11.54
N ASN A 87 -12.42 -3.08 10.90
CA ASN A 87 -11.75 -2.64 9.70
C ASN A 87 -10.92 -1.40 10.00
N CYS A 88 -9.62 -1.46 9.74
CA CYS A 88 -8.68 -0.39 10.04
C CYS A 88 -7.83 -0.07 8.83
N ASN A 89 -7.41 1.17 8.72
CA ASN A 89 -6.42 1.59 7.74
C ASN A 89 -5.42 2.56 8.34
N TYR A 90 -4.22 2.55 7.78
CA TYR A 90 -3.10 3.35 8.25
C TYR A 90 -2.33 3.90 7.07
N ARG A 91 -1.84 5.12 7.23
CA ARG A 91 -0.84 5.74 6.38
C ARG A 91 0.40 6.02 7.20
N ILE A 92 1.45 5.28 6.93
CA ILE A 92 2.77 5.53 7.53
C ILE A 92 3.52 6.46 6.60
N ARG A 93 3.96 7.62 7.10
CA ARG A 93 4.71 8.64 6.34
C ARG A 93 6.12 8.80 6.87
N ASN A 94 7.01 9.21 6.00
CA ASN A 94 8.38 9.61 6.29
C ASN A 94 8.71 10.88 5.51
N HIS A 95 9.86 11.51 5.78
CA HIS A 95 10.33 12.61 4.96
C HIS A 95 10.60 12.13 3.53
N GLU A 96 10.42 13.03 2.56
CA GLU A 96 10.73 12.76 1.17
C GLU A 96 12.18 12.28 0.98
N GLY A 97 12.38 11.38 0.01
CA GLY A 97 13.66 10.73 -0.25
C GLY A 97 13.99 9.55 0.67
N TYR A 98 13.31 9.39 1.81
CA TYR A 98 13.49 8.22 2.67
C TYR A 98 12.47 7.12 2.37
N LYS A 99 12.90 5.87 2.54
CA LYS A 99 12.04 4.68 2.50
C LYS A 99 11.57 4.31 3.90
N ILE A 100 10.58 3.42 3.99
CA ILE A 100 10.04 2.88 5.23
C ILE A 100 10.38 1.40 5.30
N TYR A 101 10.97 1.01 6.42
CA TYR A 101 11.19 -0.38 6.79
C TYR A 101 9.95 -0.89 7.51
N ILE A 102 9.44 -2.05 7.10
CA ILE A 102 8.30 -2.73 7.72
C ILE A 102 8.70 -4.18 7.98
N GLN A 103 8.49 -4.63 9.20
CA GLN A 103 8.66 -6.02 9.61
C GLN A 103 7.32 -6.52 10.13
N VAL A 104 6.72 -7.44 9.40
CA VAL A 104 5.46 -8.09 9.78
C VAL A 104 5.80 -9.30 10.63
N ASP A 105 5.45 -9.24 11.92
CA ASP A 105 5.69 -10.33 12.85
C ASP A 105 4.64 -11.44 12.64
N PHE A 106 3.37 -11.04 12.57
CA PHE A 106 2.31 -11.94 12.14
C PHE A 106 1.15 -11.20 11.47
N VAL A 107 0.47 -11.92 10.58
CA VAL A 107 -0.88 -11.65 10.11
C VAL A 107 -1.70 -12.89 10.38
N ASN A 108 -2.85 -12.71 11.01
CA ASN A 108 -3.86 -13.73 11.21
C ASN A 108 -5.20 -13.18 10.72
N THR A 109 -5.66 -13.65 9.57
CA THR A 109 -6.97 -13.29 9.01
C THR A 109 -7.68 -14.53 8.53
N LYS A 110 -8.97 -14.41 8.21
CA LYS A 110 -9.72 -15.51 7.61
C LYS A 110 -9.06 -15.93 6.29
N SER A 111 -8.69 -17.20 6.18
CA SER A 111 -8.17 -17.77 4.94
C SER A 111 -9.21 -17.67 3.82
N ALA A 112 -8.75 -17.38 2.61
CA ALA A 112 -9.57 -17.29 1.42
C ALA A 112 -8.81 -17.88 0.24
N ASP A 113 -9.52 -18.62 -0.63
CA ASP A 113 -8.94 -19.18 -1.86
C ASP A 113 -8.45 -18.08 -2.81
N ILE A 114 -9.16 -16.94 -2.80
CA ILE A 114 -8.81 -15.72 -3.53
C ILE A 114 -8.60 -14.62 -2.50
N CYS A 115 -7.38 -14.10 -2.43
CA CYS A 115 -7.04 -12.99 -1.53
C CYS A 115 -6.95 -11.68 -2.29
N THR A 116 -8.01 -10.88 -2.22
CA THR A 116 -8.14 -9.57 -2.87
C THR A 116 -8.24 -8.44 -1.86
N GLN A 117 -8.23 -7.19 -2.35
CA GLN A 117 -8.36 -6.01 -1.52
C GLN A 117 -9.63 -6.05 -0.68
N GLY A 118 -9.52 -5.72 0.62
CA GLY A 118 -10.65 -5.78 1.54
C GLY A 118 -10.98 -7.16 2.12
N SER A 119 -10.25 -8.22 1.73
CA SER A 119 -10.55 -9.57 2.20
C SER A 119 -9.83 -9.98 3.49
N GLY A 120 -8.69 -9.36 3.77
CA GLY A 120 -7.85 -9.64 4.94
C GLY A 120 -6.93 -8.47 5.23
N PHE A 121 -5.63 -8.66 5.07
CA PHE A 121 -4.62 -7.62 5.32
C PHE A 121 -3.94 -7.20 4.01
N GLU A 122 -3.85 -5.90 3.72
CA GLU A 122 -3.20 -5.35 2.52
C GLU A 122 -2.09 -4.37 2.92
N ILE A 123 -0.91 -4.47 2.30
CA ILE A 123 0.15 -3.45 2.36
C ILE A 123 0.46 -2.92 0.97
N ARG A 124 0.26 -1.62 0.74
CA ARG A 124 0.69 -0.92 -0.49
C ARG A 124 1.98 -0.14 -0.24
N TYR A 125 3.09 -0.77 -0.62
CA TYR A 125 4.45 -0.25 -0.42
C TYR A 125 5.15 0.22 -1.71
N LEU A 126 4.55 -0.02 -2.88
CA LEU A 126 5.05 0.41 -4.19
C LEU A 126 4.80 1.90 -4.42
N GLN A 127 5.53 2.53 -5.36
CA GLN A 127 5.39 3.96 -5.68
C GLN A 127 3.95 4.32 -6.11
N ASP A 128 3.38 3.58 -7.06
CA ASP A 128 2.04 3.79 -7.58
C ASP A 128 0.99 3.18 -6.64
N LYS A 129 0.20 4.02 -5.97
CA LYS A 129 -0.83 3.58 -5.02
C LYS A 129 -2.17 3.25 -5.70
N GLY A 130 -2.24 3.42 -7.02
CA GLY A 130 -3.27 2.84 -7.87
C GLY A 130 -3.10 1.33 -8.08
N THR A 131 -1.91 0.78 -7.83
CA THR A 131 -1.68 -0.66 -7.85
C THR A 131 -2.22 -1.33 -6.59
N THR A 132 -2.74 -2.55 -6.76
CA THR A 132 -3.06 -3.42 -5.63
C THR A 132 -1.80 -3.76 -4.85
N GLY A 133 -1.89 -3.69 -3.53
CA GLY A 133 -0.79 -4.05 -2.64
C GLY A 133 -0.63 -5.56 -2.47
N LEU A 134 0.26 -5.92 -1.56
CA LEU A 134 0.39 -7.31 -1.11
C LEU A 134 -0.81 -7.65 -0.22
N CYS A 135 -1.71 -8.48 -0.72
CA CYS A 135 -2.86 -9.01 0.03
C CYS A 135 -2.49 -10.34 0.72
N LEU A 136 -2.72 -10.41 2.04
CA LEU A 136 -2.41 -11.54 2.91
C LEU A 136 -3.68 -12.01 3.62
N CYS A 137 -4.15 -13.21 3.25
CA CYS A 137 -5.32 -13.88 3.83
C CYS A 137 -4.92 -15.21 4.47
N GLY A 138 -5.24 -15.42 5.74
CA GLY A 138 -4.76 -16.57 6.52
C GLY A 138 -3.61 -16.20 7.47
N HIS A 139 -2.64 -17.11 7.61
CA HIS A 139 -1.53 -16.98 8.56
C HIS A 139 -0.19 -16.69 7.86
N TYR A 140 0.38 -15.52 8.12
CA TYR A 140 1.71 -15.13 7.62
C TYR A 140 2.60 -14.66 8.76
N LYS A 141 3.89 -14.91 8.63
CA LYS A 141 4.96 -14.47 9.53
C LYS A 141 6.26 -14.33 8.74
N ASP A 142 7.28 -13.74 9.35
CA ASP A 142 8.63 -13.63 8.79
C ASP A 142 8.65 -12.89 7.44
N LEU A 143 7.90 -11.78 7.36
CA LEU A 143 7.82 -10.92 6.18
C LEU A 143 8.47 -9.56 6.49
N THR A 144 9.40 -9.12 5.66
CA THR A 144 10.02 -7.80 5.75
C THR A 144 9.90 -7.07 4.42
N ILE A 145 9.60 -5.77 4.46
CA ILE A 145 9.38 -4.92 3.30
C ILE A 145 10.16 -3.62 3.47
N ILE A 146 10.86 -3.20 2.42
CA ILE A 146 11.36 -1.85 2.23
C ILE A 146 10.51 -1.19 1.15
N SER A 147 9.82 -0.10 1.50
CA SER A 147 8.95 0.62 0.55
C SER A 147 9.73 1.28 -0.58
N GLU A 148 9.05 1.57 -1.69
CA GLU A 148 9.66 2.31 -2.81
C GLU A 148 9.80 3.80 -2.54
N ASN A 149 8.90 4.36 -1.74
CA ASN A 149 8.84 5.79 -1.44
C ASN A 149 8.60 6.06 0.05
N SER A 150 8.39 7.33 0.39
CA SER A 150 8.28 7.83 1.76
C SER A 150 6.92 7.59 2.42
N HIS A 151 6.04 6.79 1.84
CA HIS A 151 4.78 6.45 2.50
C HIS A 151 4.25 5.06 2.13
N VAL A 152 3.63 4.41 3.11
CA VAL A 152 2.98 3.11 2.97
C VAL A 152 1.55 3.20 3.44
N TYR A 153 0.65 2.55 2.70
CA TYR A 153 -0.73 2.37 3.12
C TYR A 153 -0.97 0.92 3.55
N ILE A 154 -1.67 0.74 4.67
CA ILE A 154 -2.02 -0.56 5.23
C ILE A 154 -3.51 -0.60 5.47
N GLU A 155 -4.16 -1.71 5.14
CA GLU A 155 -5.59 -1.95 5.38
C GLU A 155 -5.77 -3.32 6.04
N TYR A 156 -6.58 -3.41 7.09
CA TYR A 156 -6.88 -4.64 7.83
C TYR A 156 -8.39 -4.83 7.91
N HIS A 157 -8.86 -6.03 7.58
CA HIS A 157 -10.27 -6.44 7.64
C HIS A 157 -10.44 -7.68 8.51
N GLY A 158 -10.67 -7.46 9.80
CA GLY A 158 -10.93 -8.51 10.77
C GLY A 158 -12.38 -9.00 10.71
N LYS A 159 -12.59 -10.24 10.27
CA LYS A 159 -13.92 -10.89 10.22
C LYS A 159 -14.25 -11.80 11.41
N GLU A 160 -13.27 -12.19 12.20
CA GLU A 160 -13.40 -13.16 13.30
C GLU A 160 -12.64 -12.66 14.54
N ARG A 161 -13.06 -13.10 15.74
CA ARG A 161 -12.47 -12.65 17.02
C ARG A 161 -10.98 -12.96 17.13
N GLY A 162 -10.52 -14.04 16.50
CA GLY A 162 -9.10 -14.44 16.53
C GLY A 162 -8.23 -13.69 15.54
N ASN A 163 -8.80 -12.90 14.63
CA ASN A 163 -8.02 -12.19 13.62
C ASN A 163 -7.19 -11.06 14.25
N GLY A 164 -6.10 -10.71 13.61
CA GLY A 164 -5.26 -9.58 13.99
C GLY A 164 -3.98 -9.56 13.20
N PHE A 165 -3.20 -8.50 13.38
CA PHE A 165 -1.84 -8.41 12.85
C PHE A 165 -0.96 -7.69 13.85
N LYS A 166 0.35 -7.97 13.76
CA LYS A 166 1.39 -7.20 14.44
C LYS A 166 2.53 -6.96 13.47
N LEU A 167 2.98 -5.72 13.42
CA LEU A 167 4.15 -5.32 12.67
C LEU A 167 4.92 -4.22 13.39
N HIS A 168 6.17 -4.06 12.99
CA HIS A 168 7.02 -2.95 13.38
C HIS A 168 7.39 -2.14 12.15
N TYR A 169 7.41 -0.82 12.28
CA TYR A 169 7.85 0.07 11.22
C TYR A 169 8.88 1.09 11.72
N SER A 170 9.76 1.52 10.81
CA SER A 170 10.72 2.59 11.05
C SER A 170 11.15 3.22 9.73
N ARG A 171 11.92 4.29 9.79
CA ARG A 171 12.69 4.79 8.66
C ARG A 171 13.68 3.71 8.24
N ALA A 172 13.72 3.42 6.95
CA ALA A 172 14.77 2.59 6.38
C ALA A 172 16.08 3.40 6.37
N VAL A 173 17.13 2.86 6.99
CA VAL A 173 18.47 3.45 6.98
C VAL A 173 19.03 3.38 5.54
N PRO A 174 19.32 4.50 4.87
CA PRO A 174 19.70 4.51 3.46
C PRO A 174 20.89 3.62 3.11
N ASP A 175 21.89 3.56 3.99
CA ASP A 175 23.13 2.79 3.77
C ASP A 175 22.89 1.27 3.75
N PHE A 176 21.92 0.78 4.53
CA PHE A 176 21.57 -0.64 4.59
C PHE A 176 20.46 -1.02 3.61
N TYR A 177 19.56 -0.09 3.28
CA TYR A 177 18.35 -0.35 2.51
C TYR A 177 18.27 0.57 1.28
N ARG A 178 19.24 0.38 0.38
CA ARG A 178 19.35 1.20 -0.84
C ARG A 178 18.17 0.98 -1.80
N TYR A 179 17.74 -0.26 -1.98
CA TYR A 179 16.66 -0.64 -2.88
C TYR A 179 15.39 -0.99 -2.11
N ALA A 180 14.23 -0.79 -2.76
CA ALA A 180 12.99 -1.34 -2.26
C ALA A 180 13.07 -2.87 -2.33
N SER A 181 12.50 -3.57 -1.37
CA SER A 181 12.64 -5.01 -1.29
C SER A 181 11.50 -5.67 -0.53
N ILE A 182 11.33 -6.96 -0.75
CA ILE A 182 10.43 -7.82 0.00
C ILE A 182 11.16 -9.12 0.32
N CYS A 183 11.07 -9.56 1.57
CA CYS A 183 11.66 -10.81 2.03
C CYS A 183 10.60 -11.65 2.75
N TYR A 184 10.43 -12.90 2.35
CA TYR A 184 9.52 -13.85 2.97
C TYR A 184 10.23 -15.19 3.21
N LYS A 185 10.20 -15.70 4.45
CA LYS A 185 10.81 -17.00 4.81
C LYS A 185 12.25 -17.19 4.29
N LYS A 186 13.08 -16.15 4.39
CA LYS A 186 14.49 -16.05 3.94
C LYS A 186 14.71 -15.86 2.44
N GLU A 187 13.67 -15.91 1.61
CA GLU A 187 13.77 -15.53 0.21
C GLU A 187 13.56 -14.02 0.09
N CYS A 188 14.51 -13.32 -0.53
CA CYS A 188 14.47 -11.87 -0.68
C CYS A 188 14.50 -11.47 -2.15
N PHE A 189 13.68 -10.48 -2.48
CA PHE A 189 13.65 -9.86 -3.80
C PHE A 189 13.84 -8.36 -3.64
N GLU A 190 14.74 -7.79 -4.45
CA GLU A 190 15.01 -6.35 -4.48
C GLU A 190 14.56 -5.77 -5.82
N LYS A 191 14.01 -4.56 -5.79
CA LYS A 191 13.62 -3.86 -7.00
C LYS A 191 14.86 -3.30 -7.71
N ARG A 192 15.12 -3.83 -8.89
CA ARG A 192 16.11 -3.31 -9.84
C ARG A 192 15.37 -2.88 -11.10
N ASN A 193 15.53 -1.61 -11.48
CA ASN A 193 14.73 -0.99 -12.53
C ASN A 193 13.21 -1.13 -12.25
N GLU A 194 12.46 -1.73 -13.16
CA GLU A 194 11.01 -1.91 -13.04
C GLU A 194 10.59 -3.24 -12.37
N TYR A 195 11.54 -4.17 -12.12
CA TYR A 195 11.23 -5.53 -11.69
C TYR A 195 11.88 -5.88 -10.34
N PHE A 196 11.26 -6.82 -9.62
CA PHE A 196 11.84 -7.42 -8.42
C PHE A 196 12.66 -8.66 -8.81
N GLU A 197 13.94 -8.65 -8.46
CA GLU A 197 14.89 -9.71 -8.75
C GLU A 197 15.35 -10.38 -7.45
N PRO A 198 15.62 -11.70 -7.44
CA PRO A 198 16.20 -12.36 -6.28
C PRO A 198 17.46 -11.64 -5.80
N LYS A 199 17.56 -11.41 -4.49
CA LYS A 199 18.75 -10.81 -3.90
C LYS A 199 19.89 -11.81 -3.97
N THR A 200 20.82 -11.61 -4.90
CA THR A 200 22.06 -12.39 -4.97
C THR A 200 22.96 -12.00 -3.79
N GLU A 201 23.30 -12.95 -2.94
CA GLU A 201 24.35 -12.77 -1.94
C GLU A 201 25.69 -12.53 -2.68
N ASN A 202 26.30 -11.37 -2.44
CA ASN A 202 27.72 -11.11 -2.73
C ASN A 202 28.45 -11.00 -1.40
#